data_AF-A0A973DFX1-F1
#
_entry.id   AF-A0A973DFX1-F1
#
_cell.length_a   1.000
_cell.length_b   1.000
_cell.length_c   1.000
_cell.angle_alpha   90.00
_cell.angle_beta   90.00
_cell.angle_gamma   90.00
#
_symmetry.space_group_name_H-M   'P 1'
#
loop_
_entity.id
_entity.type
_entity.pdbx_description
1 polymer ?
#
loop_
_entity_poly.entity_id
_entity_poly.type
_entity_poly.pdbx_seq_one_letter_code
_entity_poly.pdbx_strand_id
1 'polypeptide(L)'
;ARRILNKLELHYTPKHASWLNMVEIEIGNMNKQCLNRRIASMEELKTELAAWEWNRNKERTSINWMFNVELAREKLQRAYGALN
;
A
#
# COMPACT_ATOMS: atom_id res chain seq x y z
N ALA A 1 -19.35 -0.76 20.98
CA ALA A 1 -18.81 -0.35 19.66
C ALA A 1 -18.12 1.03 19.68
N ARG A 2 -18.79 2.13 20.08
CA ARG A 2 -18.23 3.51 20.05
C ARG A 2 -16.84 3.72 20.70
N ARG A 3 -16.55 3.02 21.80
CA ARG A 3 -15.26 3.13 22.53
C ARG A 3 -14.03 2.83 21.67
N ILE A 4 -14.13 1.87 20.75
CA ILE A 4 -13.00 1.50 19.86
C ILE A 4 -12.92 2.49 18.71
N LEU A 5 -14.06 2.85 18.12
CA LEU A 5 -14.11 3.80 17.00
C LEU A 5 -13.53 5.17 17.37
N ASN A 6 -13.76 5.65 18.60
CA ASN A 6 -13.21 6.92 19.08
C ASN A 6 -11.68 6.93 19.22
N LYS A 7 -11.01 5.78 19.11
CA LYS A 7 -9.54 5.66 19.14
C LYS A 7 -8.93 5.51 17.75
N LEU A 8 -9.76 5.41 16.71
CA LEU A 8 -9.32 5.22 15.33
C LEU A 8 -9.38 6.56 14.61
N GLU A 9 -8.27 6.96 14.01
CA GLU A 9 -8.25 8.04 13.02
C GLU A 9 -8.36 7.40 11.63
N LEU A 10 -9.41 7.75 10.89
CA LEU A 10 -9.66 7.20 9.56
C LEU A 10 -9.16 8.20 8.52
N HIS A 11 -8.11 7.82 7.79
CA HIS A 11 -7.61 8.57 6.64
C HIS A 11 -8.20 7.98 5.35
N TYR A 12 -8.97 8.79 4.62
CA TYR A 12 -9.59 8.36 3.37
C TYR A 12 -8.65 8.62 2.19
N THR A 13 -8.37 7.58 1.41
CA THR A 13 -7.63 7.69 0.15
C THR A 13 -8.58 8.14 -0.98
N PRO A 14 -8.16 9.05 -1.87
CA PRO A 14 -8.96 9.42 -3.04
C PRO A 14 -9.20 8.22 -3.98
N LYS A 15 -10.39 8.16 -4.59
CA LYS A 15 -10.83 7.03 -5.45
C LYS A 15 -9.88 6.67 -6.59
N HIS A 16 -9.13 7.64 -7.13
CA HIS A 16 -8.19 7.44 -8.24
C HIS A 16 -6.73 7.69 -7.84
N ALA A 17 -6.42 7.56 -6.55
CA ALA A 17 -5.07 7.73 -6.00
C ALA A 17 -4.57 6.42 -5.37
N SER A 18 -4.82 5.32 -6.07
CA SER A 18 -4.50 3.96 -5.67
C SER A 18 -2.98 3.79 -5.40
N TRP A 19 -2.15 4.53 -6.15
CA TRP A 19 -0.70 4.63 -5.96
C TRP A 19 -0.24 5.27 -4.63
N LEU A 20 -1.14 5.93 -3.87
CA LEU A 20 -0.90 6.40 -2.51
C LEU A 20 -1.39 5.40 -1.44
N ASN A 21 -1.99 4.27 -1.84
CA ASN A 21 -2.49 3.27 -0.92
C ASN A 21 -1.37 2.32 -0.49
N MET A 22 -1.11 2.26 0.82
CA MET A 22 -0.12 1.37 1.42
C MET A 22 -0.33 -0.09 1.03
N VAL A 23 -1.58 -0.54 0.99
CA VAL A 23 -1.92 -1.93 0.68
C VAL A 23 -1.52 -2.29 -0.76
N GLU A 24 -1.75 -1.38 -1.71
CA GLU A 24 -1.40 -1.63 -3.12
C GLU A 24 0.11 -1.65 -3.36
N ILE A 25 0.85 -0.79 -2.64
CA ILE A 25 2.33 -0.81 -2.66
C ILE A 25 2.83 -2.18 -2.19
N GLU A 26 2.26 -2.69 -1.09
CA GLU A 26 2.70 -3.96 -0.51
C GLU A 26 2.30 -5.17 -1.36
N ILE A 27 1.12 -5.15 -1.99
CA ILE A 27 0.73 -6.14 -3.01
C ILE A 27 1.72 -6.09 -4.19
N GLY A 28 2.16 -4.90 -4.60
CA GLY A 28 3.20 -4.74 -5.62
C GLY A 28 4.53 -5.39 -5.23
N ASN A 29 4.95 -5.24 -3.97
CA ASN A 29 6.16 -5.90 -3.44
C ASN A 29 6.00 -7.42 -3.42
N MET A 30 4.88 -7.92 -2.91
CA MET A 30 4.52 -9.34 -2.90
C MET A 30 4.58 -9.94 -4.31
N ASN A 31 4.00 -9.24 -5.29
CA ASN A 31 4.02 -9.65 -6.68
C ASN A 31 5.43 -9.76 -7.24
N LYS A 32 6.29 -8.78 -6.98
CA LYS A 32 7.68 -8.77 -7.48
C LYS A 32 8.58 -9.80 -6.78
N GLN A 33 8.40 -9.98 -5.48
CA GLN A 33 9.32 -10.76 -4.64
C GLN A 33 8.90 -12.23 -4.49
N CYS A 34 7.60 -12.51 -4.46
CA CYS A 34 7.07 -13.86 -4.20
C CYS A 34 6.37 -14.44 -5.44
N LEU A 35 5.49 -13.65 -6.08
CA LEU A 35 4.58 -14.18 -7.11
C LEU A 35 5.08 -13.99 -8.55
N ASN A 36 6.30 -13.48 -8.76
CA ASN A 36 6.89 -13.30 -10.10
C ASN A 36 7.42 -14.62 -10.69
N ARG A 37 6.65 -15.69 -10.53
CA ARG A 37 6.94 -17.05 -11.00
C ARG A 37 5.65 -17.86 -11.09
N ARG A 38 5.68 -18.96 -11.83
CA ARG A 38 4.57 -19.92 -11.85
C ARG A 38 4.60 -20.74 -10.57
N ILE A 39 3.43 -20.90 -9.94
CA ILE A 39 3.21 -21.73 -8.75
C ILE A 39 2.17 -22.77 -9.13
N ALA A 40 2.47 -24.05 -8.85
CA ALA A 40 1.74 -25.16 -9.46
C ALA A 40 0.42 -25.48 -8.73
N SER A 41 0.31 -25.10 -7.45
CA SER A 41 -0.85 -25.42 -6.62
C SER A 41 -1.22 -24.30 -5.65
N MET A 42 -2.47 -24.32 -5.19
CA MET A 42 -2.95 -23.39 -4.17
C MET A 42 -2.22 -23.58 -2.83
N GLU A 43 -1.84 -24.81 -2.48
CA GLU A 43 -1.15 -25.09 -1.22
C GLU A 43 0.30 -24.57 -1.24
N GLU A 44 0.99 -24.71 -2.38
CA GLU A 44 2.30 -24.09 -2.60
C GLU A 44 2.18 -22.56 -2.53
N LEU A 45 1.17 -21.97 -3.17
CA LEU A 45 0.93 -20.53 -3.13
C LEU A 45 0.77 -20.01 -1.70
N LYS A 46 -0.07 -20.66 -0.88
CA LYS A 46 -0.28 -20.26 0.52
C LYS A 46 1.01 -20.36 1.33
N THR A 47 1.79 -21.43 1.13
CA THR A 47 3.04 -21.66 1.85
C THR A 47 4.06 -20.56 1.55
N GLU A 48 4.20 -20.20 0.28
CA GLU A 48 5.11 -19.17 -0.20
C GLU A 48 4.70 -17.78 0.27
N LEU A 49 3.41 -17.46 0.23
CA LEU A 49 2.88 -16.21 0.75
C LEU A 49 3.11 -16.07 2.25
N ALA A 50 2.89 -17.13 3.03
CA ALA A 50 3.12 -17.12 4.48
C ALA A 50 4.61 -16.94 4.81
N ALA A 51 5.50 -17.61 4.07
CA ALA A 51 6.94 -17.45 4.24
C ALA A 51 7.39 -16.02 3.89
N TRP A 52 6.89 -15.47 2.79
CA TRP A 52 7.16 -14.09 2.39
C TRP A 52 6.66 -13.08 3.42
N GLU A 53 5.41 -13.20 3.88
CA GLU A 53 4.82 -12.35 4.91
C GLU A 53 5.65 -12.38 6.21
N TRP A 54 6.06 -13.57 6.66
CA TRP A 54 6.85 -13.70 7.87
C TRP A 54 8.20 -12.96 7.76
N ASN A 55 8.90 -13.13 6.65
CA ASN A 55 10.16 -12.42 6.38
C ASN A 55 9.95 -10.91 6.35
N ARG A 56 8.91 -10.46 5.64
CA ARG A 56 8.58 -9.04 5.49
C ARG A 56 8.25 -8.37 6.84
N ASN A 57 7.46 -9.05 7.67
CA ASN A 57 7.12 -8.59 9.02
C ASN A 57 8.35 -8.57 9.93
N LYS A 58 9.25 -9.54 9.80
CA LYS A 58 10.51 -9.59 10.57
C LYS A 58 11.45 -8.45 10.20
N GLU A 59 11.54 -8.11 8.92
CA GLU A 59 12.34 -6.97 8.44
C GLU A 59 11.80 -5.62 8.92
N ARG A 60 10.53 -5.56 9.35
CA ARG A 60 9.84 -4.32 9.77
C ARG A 60 10.01 -3.19 8.75
N THR A 61 10.01 -3.54 7.47
CA THR A 61 10.24 -2.54 6.43
C THR A 61 9.09 -1.56 6.41
N SER A 62 9.41 -0.27 6.52
CA SER A 62 8.45 0.82 6.41
C SER A 62 8.41 1.37 4.97
N ILE A 63 7.28 1.96 4.61
CA ILE A 63 7.19 2.76 3.38
C ILE A 63 7.85 4.10 3.66
N ASN A 64 8.95 4.38 2.95
CA ASN A 64 9.53 5.71 2.96
C ASN A 64 8.71 6.62 2.02
N TRP A 65 7.85 7.44 2.61
CA TRP A 65 7.00 8.37 1.87
C TRP A 65 7.82 9.54 1.32
N MET A 66 8.11 9.48 0.02
CA MET A 66 8.81 10.57 -0.66
C MET A 66 7.87 11.59 -1.30
N PHE A 67 6.57 11.28 -1.41
CA PHE A 67 5.58 12.17 -2.01
C PHE A 67 5.00 13.11 -0.97
N ASN A 68 5.55 14.32 -0.87
CA ASN A 68 5.11 15.36 0.06
C ASN A 68 4.09 16.33 -0.57
N VAL A 69 3.61 17.28 0.23
CA VAL A 69 2.58 18.25 -0.19
C VAL A 69 3.09 19.17 -1.29
N GLU A 70 4.36 19.55 -1.25
CA GLU A 70 5.01 20.39 -2.26
C GLU A 70 4.99 19.69 -3.63
N LEU A 71 5.43 18.44 -3.68
CA LEU A 71 5.38 17.60 -4.87
C LEU A 71 3.94 17.35 -5.34
N ALA A 72 2.99 17.24 -4.42
CA ALA A 72 1.57 17.12 -4.76
C ALA A 72 1.06 18.36 -5.48
N ARG A 73 1.39 19.56 -4.99
CA ARG A 73 0.98 20.83 -5.60
C ARG A 73 1.59 21.02 -6.98
N GLU A 74 2.84 20.64 -7.17
CA GLU A 74 3.51 20.68 -8.47
C GLU A 74 2.89 19.67 -9.44
N LYS A 75 2.84 18.39 -9.05
CA LYS A 75 2.36 17.31 -9.92
C LYS A 75 0.87 17.42 -10.27
N LEU A 76 0.05 17.91 -9.34
CA LEU A 76 -1.40 18.05 -9.49
C LEU A 76 -1.84 19.49 -9.74
N GLN A 77 -0.94 20.37 -10.18
CA GLN A 77 -1.22 21.80 -10.38
C GLN A 77 -2.50 22.08 -11.18
N ARG A 78 -2.76 21.28 -12.23
CA ARG A 78 -3.98 21.39 -13.05
C ARG A 78 -5.27 21.10 -12.27
N ALA A 79 -5.23 20.12 -11.37
CA ALA A 79 -6.38 19.78 -10.54
C ALA A 79 -6.64 20.84 -9.48
N TYR A 80 -5.57 21.43 -8.89
CA TYR A 80 -5.70 22.57 -7.99
C TYR A 80 -6.26 23.81 -8.70
N GLY A 81 -5.87 24.05 -9.94
CA GLY A 81 -6.39 25.18 -10.74
C GLY A 81 -7.89 25.10 -11.02
N ALA A 82 -8.50 23.91 -10.98
CA ALA A 82 -9.94 23.71 -11.17
C ALA A 82 -10.76 23.79 -9.86
N LEU A 83 -10.10 23.90 -8.70
CA LEU A 83 -10.74 24.05 -7.39
C LEU A 83 -10.87 25.52 -6.94
N ASN A 84 -10.27 26.44 -7.69
CA ASN A 84 -10.41 27.89 -7.55
C ASN A 84 -11.48 28.42 -8.50
#